data_AF-A0A8T4C606-F1
#
_entry.id   AF-A0A8T4C606-F1
#
_cell.length_a   1.000
_cell.length_b   1.000
_cell.length_c   1.000
_cell.angle_alpha   90.00
_cell.angle_beta   90.00
_cell.angle_gamma   90.00
#
_symmetry.space_group_name_H-M   'P 1'
#
loop_
_entity.id
_entity.type
_entity.pdbx_description
1 polymer ?
#
loop_
_entity_poly.entity_id
_entity_poly.type
_entity_poly.pdbx_seq_one_letter_code
_entity_poly.pdbx_strand_id
1 'polypeptide(L)'
;MKKLIEKGIIGIIFLGIVLAGCIQPTQERTAEYSAEKEPFGIFAAFAQKHGLTIAQTREFFKKNMGITQESKIIEQLPSPSETFEKDKLKLLGSTAEELDAIPKENYSQPTFFGDFETSGRDQWINAEATTPMSHGIISTPADQYATLAPESKEMRATLFVRAAWGSTYYQGIKLYATISPEAAIQFHVNPEQFLLEPTFPTIHQNWVEKISIRGELTGNVEPGTYVITIKMSDPDIENVTKWIETREPYTNGNGSFTDPRGVATLTLNVPE
;
A
#
# COMPACT_ATOMS: atom_id res chain seq x y z
N MET A 1 -61.43 -34.88 42.57
CA MET A 1 -62.72 -34.35 43.05
C MET A 1 -62.43 -33.27 44.10
N LYS A 2 -62.82 -32.01 43.83
CA LYS A 2 -63.01 -30.86 44.76
C LYS A 2 -61.74 -30.25 45.41
N LYS A 3 -61.56 -28.95 45.65
CA LYS A 3 -62.15 -27.60 45.37
C LYS A 3 -61.08 -26.62 45.94
N LEU A 4 -60.61 -25.55 45.29
CA LEU A 4 -61.20 -24.21 45.06
C LEU A 4 -61.56 -23.42 46.35
N ILE A 5 -60.70 -22.46 46.75
CA ILE A 5 -60.97 -21.19 47.50
C ILE A 5 -59.79 -20.24 47.16
N GLU A 6 -59.90 -19.19 46.34
CA GLU A 6 -60.54 -17.86 46.46
C GLU A 6 -60.00 -16.89 47.55
N LYS A 7 -59.38 -15.80 47.06
CA LYS A 7 -59.43 -14.39 47.50
C LYS A 7 -58.60 -13.93 48.72
N GLY A 8 -57.79 -12.90 48.47
CA GLY A 8 -57.17 -12.04 49.48
C GLY A 8 -56.29 -10.95 48.87
N ILE A 9 -56.91 -9.89 48.35
CA ILE A 9 -56.26 -8.64 47.93
C ILE A 9 -55.77 -7.91 49.18
N ILE A 10 -54.46 -7.62 49.28
CA ILE A 10 -53.93 -6.49 50.05
C ILE A 10 -52.90 -5.79 49.17
N GLY A 11 -53.22 -4.56 48.78
CA GLY A 11 -52.33 -3.69 48.04
C GLY A 11 -51.22 -3.16 48.94
N ILE A 12 -50.02 -3.11 48.39
CA ILE A 12 -48.98 -2.18 48.85
C ILE A 12 -48.48 -1.44 47.62
N ILE A 13 -48.74 -0.13 47.65
CA ILE A 13 -48.21 0.88 46.77
C ILE A 13 -46.69 0.95 47.03
N PHE A 14 -45.88 0.62 46.04
CA PHE A 14 -44.48 1.07 45.99
C PHE A 14 -44.28 1.94 44.75
N LEU A 15 -44.25 3.22 45.02
CA LEU A 15 -43.83 4.30 44.15
C LEU A 15 -42.32 4.14 43.90
N GLY A 16 -41.97 3.46 42.81
CA GLY A 16 -40.60 3.32 42.34
C GLY A 16 -40.39 4.15 41.07
N ILE A 17 -39.99 5.40 41.26
CA ILE A 17 -39.45 6.26 40.21
C ILE A 17 -38.18 5.59 39.68
N VAL A 18 -38.23 4.99 38.48
CA VAL A 18 -37.04 4.63 37.73
C VAL A 18 -36.98 5.57 36.53
N LEU A 19 -35.95 6.41 36.60
CA LEU A 19 -35.54 7.41 35.65
C LEU A 19 -35.54 6.85 34.23
N ALA A 20 -36.14 7.64 33.33
CA ALA A 20 -36.00 7.51 31.90
C ALA A 20 -34.50 7.44 31.55
N GLY A 21 -34.04 6.23 31.21
CA GLY A 21 -32.79 6.04 30.52
C GLY A 21 -32.88 6.79 29.20
N CYS A 22 -32.12 7.89 29.10
CA CYS A 22 -31.88 8.59 27.85
C CYS A 22 -31.28 7.58 26.86
N ILE A 23 -32.11 7.12 25.92
CA ILE A 23 -31.62 6.60 24.65
C ILE A 23 -31.00 7.80 23.96
N GLN A 24 -29.69 7.98 24.13
CA GLN A 24 -28.97 8.89 23.26
C GLN A 24 -29.04 8.29 21.86
N PRO A 25 -29.50 9.05 20.86
CA PRO A 25 -29.40 8.60 19.48
C PRO A 25 -27.91 8.36 19.21
N THR A 26 -27.61 7.18 18.68
CA THR A 26 -26.32 6.85 18.09
C THR A 26 -25.97 8.02 17.18
N GLN A 27 -24.99 8.84 17.57
CA GLN A 27 -24.44 9.84 16.67
C GLN A 27 -23.92 9.06 15.47
N GLU A 28 -24.62 9.16 14.35
CA GLU A 28 -23.99 9.01 13.05
C GLU A 28 -22.80 9.96 13.08
N ARG A 29 -21.61 9.39 13.28
CA ARG A 29 -20.36 10.01 12.86
C ARG A 29 -20.41 10.04 11.34
N THR A 30 -21.19 10.96 10.79
CA THR A 30 -20.82 11.58 9.53
C THR A 30 -19.48 12.22 9.81
N ALA A 31 -18.42 11.51 9.45
CA ALA A 31 -17.15 12.15 9.23
C ALA A 31 -17.43 13.20 8.14
N GLU A 32 -17.62 14.46 8.55
CA GLU A 32 -17.33 15.60 7.69
C GLU A 32 -15.86 15.46 7.32
N TYR A 33 -15.62 14.72 6.25
CA TYR A 33 -14.39 14.72 5.51
C TYR A 33 -14.34 16.10 4.84
N SER A 34 -13.89 17.08 5.62
CA SER A 34 -13.58 18.43 5.16
C SER A 34 -12.61 18.29 3.98
N ALA A 35 -13.12 18.54 2.78
CA ALA A 35 -12.36 18.65 1.54
C ALA A 35 -11.42 19.87 1.52
N GLU A 36 -11.19 20.53 2.66
CA GLU A 36 -10.42 21.78 2.77
C GLU A 36 -8.99 21.60 3.31
N LYS A 37 -8.58 20.38 3.68
CA LYS A 37 -7.15 20.09 3.87
C LYS A 37 -6.54 19.67 2.55
N GLU A 38 -6.48 20.62 1.62
CA GLU A 38 -5.94 20.34 0.30
C GLU A 38 -4.46 19.91 0.36
N PRO A 39 -4.05 18.99 -0.52
CA PRO A 39 -2.69 18.42 -0.60
C PRO A 39 -1.58 19.40 -1.05
N PHE A 40 -1.79 20.72 -0.90
CA PHE A 40 -0.80 21.76 -1.19
C PHE A 40 0.22 21.99 -0.06
N GLY A 41 0.21 21.19 1.01
CA GLY A 41 0.91 21.49 2.28
C GLY A 41 2.36 21.94 2.13
N ILE A 42 3.16 21.29 1.28
CA ILE A 42 4.60 21.61 1.17
C ILE A 42 4.84 22.87 0.32
N PHE A 43 4.19 22.97 -0.84
CA PHE A 43 4.35 24.15 -1.69
C PHE A 43 3.70 25.38 -1.07
N ALA A 44 2.57 25.24 -0.39
CA ALA A 44 1.93 26.32 0.35
C ALA A 44 2.74 26.73 1.58
N ALA A 45 3.27 25.78 2.35
CA ALA A 45 4.16 26.09 3.47
C ALA A 45 5.46 26.77 3.00
N PHE A 46 6.05 26.29 1.90
CA PHE A 46 7.22 26.92 1.29
C PHE A 46 6.88 28.34 0.77
N ALA A 47 5.80 28.47 -0.01
CA ALA A 47 5.30 29.72 -0.54
C ALA A 47 5.08 30.74 0.58
N GLN A 48 4.39 30.34 1.65
CA GLN A 48 4.16 31.16 2.83
C GLN A 48 5.46 31.54 3.54
N LYS A 49 6.37 30.57 3.77
CA LYS A 49 7.67 30.80 4.41
C LYS A 49 8.56 31.77 3.63
N HIS A 50 8.47 31.75 2.30
CA HIS A 50 9.33 32.52 1.41
C HIS A 50 8.63 33.74 0.78
N GLY A 51 7.38 34.03 1.16
CA GLY A 51 6.61 35.15 0.60
C GLY A 51 6.38 35.04 -0.91
N LEU A 52 6.32 33.83 -1.44
CA LEU A 52 6.11 33.55 -2.86
C LEU A 52 4.64 33.18 -3.10
N THR A 53 4.15 33.45 -4.31
CA THR A 53 2.94 32.79 -4.80
C THR A 53 3.24 31.31 -5.12
N ILE A 54 2.20 30.48 -5.25
CA ILE A 54 2.38 29.09 -5.71
C ILE A 54 3.05 29.06 -7.09
N ALA A 55 2.70 29.97 -8.00
CA ALA A 55 3.34 30.07 -9.32
C ALA A 55 4.83 30.43 -9.24
N GLN A 56 5.19 31.41 -8.40
CA GLN A 56 6.61 31.76 -8.17
C GLN A 56 7.38 30.66 -7.47
N THR A 57 6.73 29.93 -6.55
CA THR A 57 7.30 28.76 -5.89
C THR A 57 7.60 27.66 -6.90
N ARG A 58 6.70 27.40 -7.84
CA ARG A 58 6.93 26.47 -8.97
C ARG A 58 8.10 26.91 -9.83
N GLU A 59 8.13 28.17 -10.27
CA GLU A 59 9.26 28.67 -11.08
C GLU A 59 10.58 28.68 -10.29
N PHE A 60 10.53 28.92 -8.97
CA PHE A 60 11.67 28.78 -8.08
C PHE A 60 12.17 27.33 -8.06
N PHE A 61 11.29 26.36 -7.91
CA PHE A 61 11.67 24.94 -7.87
C PHE A 61 12.18 24.45 -9.23
N LYS A 62 11.50 24.77 -10.35
CA LYS A 62 12.02 24.50 -11.71
C LYS A 62 13.42 25.06 -11.94
N LYS A 63 13.64 26.31 -11.55
CA LYS A 63 14.90 27.02 -11.78
C LYS A 63 16.02 26.57 -10.84
N ASN A 64 15.72 26.27 -9.58
CA ASN A 64 16.72 26.00 -8.55
C ASN A 64 16.92 24.51 -8.22
N MET A 65 15.91 23.65 -8.40
CA MET A 65 16.09 22.19 -8.29
C MET A 65 16.63 21.55 -9.55
N GLY A 66 16.79 22.32 -10.64
CA GLY A 66 17.47 21.82 -11.83
C GLY A 66 16.75 20.64 -12.47
N ILE A 67 15.40 20.68 -12.52
CA ILE A 67 14.54 19.71 -13.22
C ILE A 67 14.95 19.53 -14.71
N THR A 68 15.85 20.38 -15.21
CA THR A 68 16.49 20.29 -16.53
C THR A 68 17.67 19.32 -16.65
N GLN A 69 18.12 18.63 -15.59
CA GLN A 69 19.19 17.62 -15.72
C GLN A 69 18.80 16.27 -15.10
N GLU A 70 17.98 15.52 -15.85
CA GLU A 70 17.69 14.09 -15.67
C GLU A 70 18.93 13.26 -15.25
N SER A 71 20.12 13.64 -15.74
CA SER A 71 21.40 13.05 -15.39
C SER A 71 21.74 13.09 -13.90
N LYS A 72 21.46 14.19 -13.19
CA LYS A 72 21.81 14.34 -11.76
C LYS A 72 20.95 13.50 -10.82
N ILE A 73 19.76 13.09 -11.27
CA ILE A 73 18.84 12.25 -10.49
C ILE A 73 19.24 10.79 -10.59
N ILE A 74 19.61 10.33 -11.79
CA ILE A 74 20.08 8.96 -12.01
C ILE A 74 21.44 8.71 -11.33
N GLU A 75 22.28 9.74 -11.20
CA GLU A 75 23.58 9.66 -10.53
C GLU A 75 23.53 9.22 -9.05
N GLN A 76 22.38 9.34 -8.37
CA GLN A 76 22.23 8.91 -6.97
C GLN A 76 21.82 7.45 -6.81
N LEU A 77 21.35 6.83 -7.88
CA LEU A 77 20.99 5.42 -7.90
C LEU A 77 22.24 4.56 -8.09
N PRO A 78 22.26 3.35 -7.52
CA PRO A 78 23.34 2.40 -7.83
C PRO A 78 23.43 2.21 -9.34
N SER A 79 24.62 2.05 -9.89
CA SER A 79 24.74 1.71 -11.31
C SER A 79 24.08 0.33 -11.56
N PRO A 80 23.31 0.18 -12.64
CA PRO A 80 22.75 -1.12 -13.00
C PRO A 80 23.87 -2.15 -13.20
N SER A 81 23.58 -3.41 -12.86
CA SER A 81 24.52 -4.50 -13.09
C SER A 81 24.59 -4.87 -14.58
N GLU A 82 25.57 -5.68 -14.95
CA GLU A 82 25.69 -6.22 -16.32
C GLU A 82 24.49 -7.09 -16.74
N THR A 83 23.69 -7.58 -15.77
CA THR A 83 22.50 -8.40 -16.03
C THR A 83 21.22 -7.58 -16.19
N PHE A 84 21.30 -6.24 -16.10
CA PHE A 84 20.12 -5.36 -16.07
C PHE A 84 19.09 -5.64 -17.16
N GLU A 85 19.50 -5.63 -18.43
CA GLU A 85 18.58 -5.86 -19.55
C GLU A 85 17.96 -7.27 -19.52
N LYS A 86 18.74 -8.27 -19.09
CA LYS A 86 18.24 -9.65 -18.93
C LYS A 86 17.23 -9.72 -17.79
N ASP A 87 17.50 -9.08 -16.67
CA ASP A 87 16.62 -9.08 -15.51
C ASP A 87 15.33 -8.29 -15.78
N LYS A 88 15.39 -7.21 -16.56
CA LYS A 88 14.21 -6.45 -16.99
C LYS A 88 13.25 -7.31 -17.81
N LEU A 89 13.77 -8.17 -18.70
CA LEU A 89 12.94 -9.09 -19.50
C LEU A 89 12.17 -10.11 -18.64
N LYS A 90 12.66 -10.44 -17.43
CA LYS A 90 11.99 -11.36 -16.51
C LYS A 90 10.61 -10.84 -16.07
N LEU A 91 10.40 -9.53 -16.04
CA LEU A 91 9.09 -8.95 -15.71
C LEU A 91 7.96 -9.37 -16.66
N LEU A 92 8.30 -9.88 -17.86
CA LEU A 92 7.33 -10.28 -18.87
C LEU A 92 6.75 -11.70 -18.68
N GLY A 93 7.29 -12.50 -17.76
CA GLY A 93 6.77 -13.85 -17.53
C GLY A 93 7.70 -14.83 -16.82
N SER A 94 8.64 -14.36 -16.01
CA SER A 94 9.52 -15.23 -15.22
C SER A 94 8.83 -15.87 -14.03
N THR A 95 9.47 -16.91 -13.48
CA THR A 95 9.03 -17.54 -12.23
C THR A 95 9.32 -16.64 -11.02
N ALA A 96 8.68 -16.95 -9.88
CA ALA A 96 8.93 -16.25 -8.63
C ALA A 96 10.41 -16.30 -8.23
N GLU A 97 11.08 -17.44 -8.38
CA GLU A 97 12.49 -17.63 -8.06
C GLU A 97 13.40 -16.76 -8.93
N GLU A 98 13.08 -16.65 -10.22
CA GLU A 98 13.85 -15.83 -11.15
C GLU A 98 13.72 -14.33 -10.85
N LEU A 99 12.53 -13.89 -10.41
CA LEU A 99 12.26 -12.53 -9.95
C LEU A 99 12.93 -12.26 -8.59
N ASP A 100 12.90 -13.23 -7.67
CA ASP A 100 13.55 -13.13 -6.36
C ASP A 100 15.07 -13.01 -6.46
N ALA A 101 15.66 -13.62 -7.49
CA ALA A 101 17.09 -13.52 -7.77
C ALA A 101 17.54 -12.16 -8.34
N ILE A 102 16.61 -11.25 -8.70
CA ILE A 102 16.97 -9.96 -9.27
C ILE A 102 17.62 -9.07 -8.20
N PRO A 103 18.82 -8.53 -8.45
CA PRO A 103 19.56 -7.74 -7.47
C PRO A 103 18.99 -6.32 -7.37
N LYS A 104 19.20 -5.67 -6.21
CA LYS A 104 18.57 -4.38 -5.88
C LYS A 104 19.00 -3.26 -6.81
N GLU A 105 20.26 -3.26 -7.24
CA GLU A 105 20.79 -2.29 -8.20
C GLU A 105 20.04 -2.29 -9.53
N ASN A 106 19.42 -3.40 -9.92
CA ASN A 106 18.66 -3.50 -11.16
C ASN A 106 17.23 -2.99 -10.97
N TYR A 107 16.49 -3.56 -10.02
CA TYR A 107 15.08 -3.17 -9.85
C TYR A 107 14.89 -1.77 -9.25
N SER A 108 15.95 -1.16 -8.71
CA SER A 108 15.93 0.25 -8.27
C SER A 108 16.08 1.26 -9.40
N GLN A 109 16.39 0.84 -10.64
CA GLN A 109 16.40 1.75 -11.79
C GLN A 109 14.96 2.05 -12.24
N PRO A 110 14.59 3.32 -12.47
CA PRO A 110 13.27 3.66 -13.01
C PRO A 110 12.98 2.95 -14.34
N THR A 111 13.99 2.88 -15.21
CA THR A 111 13.92 2.24 -16.53
C THR A 111 13.77 0.71 -16.46
N PHE A 112 13.90 0.10 -15.28
CA PHE A 112 13.56 -1.31 -15.07
C PHE A 112 12.07 -1.56 -15.29
N PHE A 113 11.22 -0.59 -14.95
CA PHE A 113 9.77 -0.67 -15.12
C PHE A 113 9.38 -0.08 -16.47
N GLY A 114 8.71 -0.89 -17.31
CA GLY A 114 8.37 -0.48 -18.68
C GLY A 114 7.44 0.74 -18.77
N ASP A 115 6.69 1.04 -17.71
CA ASP A 115 5.81 2.21 -17.66
C ASP A 115 6.58 3.53 -17.45
N PHE A 116 7.83 3.48 -17.00
CA PHE A 116 8.65 4.68 -16.83
C PHE A 116 8.87 5.41 -18.15
N GLU A 117 9.34 4.71 -19.18
CA GLU A 117 9.61 5.29 -20.50
C GLU A 117 8.33 5.76 -21.21
N THR A 118 7.20 5.11 -20.95
CA THR A 118 5.94 5.38 -21.66
C THR A 118 5.10 6.46 -21.01
N SER A 119 5.19 6.64 -19.69
CA SER A 119 4.37 7.62 -18.96
C SER A 119 5.03 8.15 -17.69
N GLY A 120 5.82 7.33 -16.99
CA GLY A 120 6.42 7.70 -15.71
C GLY A 120 7.42 8.85 -15.79
N ARG A 121 8.19 8.93 -16.88
CA ARG A 121 9.11 10.03 -17.16
C ARG A 121 8.36 11.35 -17.31
N ASP A 122 7.30 11.37 -18.11
CA ASP A 122 6.48 12.56 -18.29
C ASP A 122 5.75 12.95 -17.00
N GLN A 123 5.21 11.97 -16.26
CA GLN A 123 4.61 12.21 -14.95
C GLN A 123 5.61 12.84 -14.00
N TRP A 124 6.80 12.26 -13.89
CA TRP A 124 7.86 12.75 -13.00
C TRP A 124 8.34 14.16 -13.40
N ILE A 125 8.60 14.42 -14.69
CA ILE A 125 8.98 15.76 -15.19
C ILE A 125 7.88 16.78 -14.90
N ASN A 126 6.61 16.39 -15.06
CA ASN A 126 5.46 17.28 -14.91
C ASN A 126 4.81 17.22 -13.52
N ALA A 127 5.46 16.59 -12.53
CA ALA A 127 4.93 16.40 -11.18
C ALA A 127 4.48 17.69 -10.49
N GLU A 128 5.05 18.82 -10.90
CA GLU A 128 4.74 20.15 -10.36
C GLU A 128 3.52 20.83 -11.02
N ALA A 129 3.08 20.36 -12.19
CA ALA A 129 2.25 21.15 -13.08
C ALA A 129 0.75 21.11 -12.77
N THR A 130 0.19 20.01 -12.24
CA THR A 130 -1.28 19.86 -12.17
C THR A 130 -1.87 19.28 -10.90
N THR A 131 -1.12 18.59 -10.05
CA THR A 131 -1.69 18.02 -8.81
C THR A 131 -0.54 17.66 -7.87
N PRO A 132 -0.64 17.83 -6.54
CA PRO A 132 0.21 17.07 -5.63
C PRO A 132 0.03 15.60 -6.00
N MET A 133 1.02 15.07 -6.71
CA MET A 133 0.84 13.83 -7.43
C MET A 133 0.73 12.71 -6.41
N SER A 134 -0.52 12.25 -6.30
CA SER A 134 -0.95 10.91 -5.94
C SER A 134 -0.01 10.23 -4.97
N HIS A 135 -0.41 10.22 -3.70
CA HIS A 135 -0.16 9.04 -2.88
C HIS A 135 -0.54 7.83 -3.74
N GLY A 136 0.47 7.08 -4.16
CA GLY A 136 0.31 6.06 -5.17
C GLY A 136 1.35 5.02 -4.88
N ILE A 137 0.87 3.78 -4.79
CA ILE A 137 1.69 2.61 -4.65
C ILE A 137 1.42 1.80 -5.89
N ILE A 138 2.46 1.30 -6.53
CA ILE A 138 2.34 0.46 -7.72
C ILE A 138 3.08 -0.83 -7.43
N SER A 139 2.53 -1.95 -7.88
CA SER A 139 3.21 -3.24 -7.83
C SER A 139 3.54 -3.72 -9.23
N THR A 140 4.60 -4.52 -9.35
CA THR A 140 4.92 -5.21 -10.59
C THR A 140 5.56 -6.57 -10.29
N PRO A 141 5.15 -7.66 -10.94
CA PRO A 141 3.91 -7.78 -11.69
C PRO A 141 2.68 -7.67 -10.77
N ALA A 142 1.60 -7.06 -11.26
CA ALA A 142 0.34 -6.92 -10.50
C ALA A 142 -0.48 -8.20 -10.49
N ASP A 143 -0.36 -9.02 -11.54
CA ASP A 143 -1.03 -10.32 -11.65
C ASP A 143 0.04 -11.40 -11.89
N GLN A 144 -0.01 -12.47 -11.10
CA GLN A 144 0.86 -13.63 -11.23
C GLN A 144 0.04 -14.92 -11.32
N TYR A 145 0.59 -15.92 -11.99
CA TYR A 145 0.00 -17.24 -12.10
C TYR A 145 1.03 -18.26 -11.64
N ALA A 146 0.62 -19.14 -10.72
CA ALA A 146 1.41 -20.25 -10.25
C ALA A 146 0.58 -21.54 -10.30
N THR A 147 1.25 -22.63 -10.61
CA THR A 147 0.69 -23.98 -10.48
C THR A 147 1.48 -24.69 -9.41
N LEU A 148 0.80 -25.21 -8.39
CA LEU A 148 1.46 -26.01 -7.38
C LEU A 148 1.83 -27.36 -8.00
N ALA A 149 3.12 -27.71 -7.97
CA ALA A 149 3.53 -29.06 -8.35
C ALA A 149 2.92 -30.08 -7.36
N PRO A 150 2.47 -31.27 -7.79
CA PRO A 150 1.83 -32.26 -6.93
C PRO A 150 2.62 -32.61 -5.66
N GLU A 151 3.95 -32.60 -5.76
CA GLU A 151 4.88 -32.87 -4.68
C GLU A 151 5.26 -31.64 -3.84
N SER A 152 4.93 -30.44 -4.30
CA SER A 152 5.27 -29.20 -3.60
C SER A 152 4.26 -28.87 -2.52
N LYS A 153 4.75 -28.60 -1.31
CA LYS A 153 3.96 -28.03 -0.22
C LYS A 153 4.08 -26.51 -0.13
N GLU A 154 4.80 -25.91 -1.07
CA GLU A 154 5.12 -24.50 -1.07
C GLU A 154 4.77 -23.85 -2.40
N MET A 155 4.21 -22.66 -2.29
CA MET A 155 4.10 -21.73 -3.40
C MET A 155 4.95 -20.49 -3.10
N ARG A 156 5.48 -19.88 -4.16
CA ARG A 156 6.28 -18.66 -4.09
C ARG A 156 5.75 -17.64 -5.07
N ALA A 157 5.82 -16.38 -4.68
CA ALA A 157 5.59 -15.24 -5.54
C ALA A 157 6.53 -14.12 -5.15
N THR A 158 6.94 -13.31 -6.13
CA THR A 158 7.79 -12.15 -5.89
C THR A 158 7.21 -10.96 -6.62
N LEU A 159 7.12 -9.83 -5.95
CA LEU A 159 6.61 -8.59 -6.50
C LEU A 159 7.49 -7.41 -6.08
N PHE A 160 7.50 -6.36 -6.89
CA PHE A 160 8.19 -5.11 -6.62
C PHE A 160 7.14 -4.04 -6.29
N VAL A 161 7.12 -3.55 -5.05
CA VAL A 161 6.22 -2.47 -4.62
C VAL A 161 6.98 -1.17 -4.63
N ARG A 162 6.48 -0.17 -5.34
CA ARG A 162 7.15 1.12 -5.52
C ARG A 162 6.22 2.30 -5.29
N ALA A 163 6.83 3.42 -4.92
CA ALA A 163 6.16 4.71 -4.89
C ALA A 163 5.82 5.11 -6.32
N ALA A 164 4.66 5.74 -6.50
CA ALA A 164 4.28 6.30 -7.79
C ALA A 164 5.27 7.37 -8.25
N TRP A 165 5.34 7.59 -9.55
CA TRP A 165 6.15 8.65 -10.15
C TRP A 165 5.68 10.01 -9.64
N GLY A 166 6.61 10.84 -9.17
CA GLY A 166 6.27 12.15 -8.62
C GLY A 166 5.84 12.17 -7.15
N SER A 167 5.86 11.04 -6.45
CA SER A 167 5.50 10.98 -5.02
C SER A 167 6.46 11.83 -4.20
N THR A 168 5.91 12.70 -3.36
CA THR A 168 6.66 13.57 -2.44
C THR A 168 6.67 13.07 -1.00
N TYR A 169 5.98 11.96 -0.71
CA TYR A 169 5.81 11.43 0.63
C TYR A 169 6.63 10.18 0.86
N TYR A 170 7.16 10.05 2.07
CA TYR A 170 7.53 8.76 2.61
C TYR A 170 6.25 7.96 2.86
N GLN A 171 6.18 6.73 2.37
CA GLN A 171 4.97 5.90 2.41
C GLN A 171 5.22 4.64 3.23
N GLY A 172 4.65 4.60 4.44
CA GLY A 172 4.70 3.43 5.31
C GLY A 172 3.71 2.37 4.84
N ILE A 173 4.18 1.15 4.59
CA ILE A 173 3.37 0.07 4.02
C ILE A 173 3.43 -1.15 4.94
N LYS A 174 2.27 -1.78 5.15
CA LYS A 174 2.14 -3.13 5.69
C LYS A 174 1.37 -4.00 4.71
N LEU A 175 1.91 -5.17 4.39
CA LEU A 175 1.33 -6.11 3.46
C LEU A 175 0.88 -7.39 4.17
N TYR A 176 -0.24 -7.94 3.71
CA TYR A 176 -0.71 -9.25 4.13
C TYR A 176 -1.42 -9.95 2.97
N ALA A 177 -1.45 -11.29 3.01
CA ALA A 177 -2.12 -12.09 1.99
C ALA A 177 -3.49 -12.57 2.49
N THR A 178 -4.46 -12.62 1.58
CA THR A 178 -5.76 -13.27 1.78
C THR A 178 -6.01 -14.25 0.64
N ILE A 179 -6.78 -15.31 0.85
CA ILE A 179 -7.06 -16.34 -0.15
C ILE A 179 -8.57 -16.57 -0.33
N SER A 180 -8.99 -16.86 -1.56
CA SER A 180 -10.37 -17.21 -1.92
C SER A 180 -10.41 -18.31 -2.99
N PRO A 181 -11.17 -19.41 -2.79
CA PRO A 181 -11.88 -19.77 -1.56
C PRO A 181 -10.91 -20.02 -0.40
N GLU A 182 -11.42 -20.10 0.83
CA GLU A 182 -10.59 -20.37 2.01
C GLU A 182 -9.89 -21.73 1.88
N ALA A 183 -8.59 -21.75 2.22
CA ALA A 183 -7.77 -22.95 2.18
C ALA A 183 -6.76 -22.96 3.33
N ALA A 184 -6.29 -24.15 3.69
CA ALA A 184 -5.26 -24.38 4.71
C ALA A 184 -3.86 -24.00 4.19
N ILE A 185 -3.66 -22.71 3.88
CA ILE A 185 -2.39 -22.14 3.42
C ILE A 185 -1.96 -21.03 4.38
N GLN A 186 -0.77 -21.17 4.95
CA GLN A 186 -0.15 -20.13 5.78
C GLN A 186 0.76 -19.28 4.90
N PHE A 187 0.51 -17.97 4.90
CA PHE A 187 1.32 -17.02 4.12
C PHE A 187 2.36 -16.31 4.99
N HIS A 188 3.54 -16.16 4.42
CA HIS A 188 4.63 -15.34 4.93
C HIS A 188 4.98 -14.30 3.87
N VAL A 189 4.85 -13.02 4.22
CA VAL A 189 5.20 -11.88 3.36
C VAL A 189 6.46 -11.24 3.93
N ASN A 190 7.51 -11.09 3.10
CA ASN A 190 8.79 -10.55 3.54
C ASN A 190 9.34 -9.50 2.55
N PRO A 191 9.63 -8.27 3.01
CA PRO A 191 9.24 -7.72 4.31
C PRO A 191 7.71 -7.56 4.42
N GLU A 192 7.16 -7.79 5.61
CA GLU A 192 5.75 -7.51 5.90
C GLU A 192 5.49 -6.00 5.99
N GLN A 193 6.46 -5.25 6.51
CA GLN A 193 6.38 -3.81 6.73
C GLN A 193 7.65 -3.11 6.25
N PHE A 194 7.49 -2.00 5.55
CA PHE A 194 8.61 -1.24 4.99
C PHE A 194 8.20 0.22 4.71
N LEU A 195 9.20 1.06 4.47
CA LEU A 195 9.03 2.47 4.14
C LEU A 195 9.54 2.72 2.73
N LEU A 196 8.67 3.20 1.85
CA LEU A 196 9.09 3.71 0.55
C LEU A 196 9.49 5.17 0.66
N GLU A 197 10.61 5.50 0.02
CA GLU A 197 11.08 6.87 -0.09
C GLU A 197 10.41 7.59 -1.28
N PRO A 198 10.33 8.94 -1.24
CA PRO A 198 9.79 9.73 -2.34
C PRO A 198 10.47 9.46 -3.68
N THR A 199 9.77 9.76 -4.77
CA THR A 199 10.36 9.80 -6.13
C THR A 199 10.54 11.23 -6.64
N PHE A 200 10.06 12.24 -5.92
CA PHE A 200 10.20 13.65 -6.25
C PHE A 200 10.69 14.47 -5.04
N PRO A 201 11.61 15.44 -5.24
CA PRO A 201 12.19 15.90 -6.51
C PRO A 201 13.31 15.03 -7.05
N THR A 202 13.68 13.97 -6.32
CA THR A 202 14.72 13.02 -6.71
C THR A 202 14.24 11.62 -6.39
N ILE A 203 14.63 10.65 -7.21
CA ILE A 203 14.31 9.25 -6.98
C ILE A 203 15.29 8.70 -5.94
N HIS A 204 14.79 8.50 -4.73
CA HIS A 204 15.59 8.01 -3.61
C HIS A 204 15.86 6.52 -3.71
N GLN A 205 16.90 6.00 -3.06
CA GLN A 205 17.34 4.60 -3.22
C GLN A 205 16.30 3.56 -2.78
N ASN A 206 15.42 3.87 -1.82
CA ASN A 206 14.40 2.94 -1.33
C ASN A 206 12.99 3.34 -1.81
N TRP A 207 12.88 3.89 -3.01
CA TRP A 207 11.60 4.19 -3.66
C TRP A 207 10.83 2.93 -4.12
N VAL A 208 11.50 1.77 -4.13
CA VAL A 208 10.97 0.46 -4.48
C VAL A 208 11.52 -0.62 -3.54
N GLU A 209 10.67 -1.56 -3.18
CA GLU A 209 10.99 -2.70 -2.34
C GLU A 209 10.59 -4.02 -3.03
N LYS A 210 11.43 -5.05 -2.89
CA LYS A 210 11.14 -6.40 -3.39
C LYS A 210 10.48 -7.19 -2.27
N ILE A 211 9.32 -7.76 -2.56
CA ILE A 211 8.50 -8.51 -1.62
C ILE A 211 8.48 -9.96 -2.05
N SER A 212 8.97 -10.84 -1.19
CA SER A 212 8.92 -12.29 -1.36
C SER A 212 7.74 -12.83 -0.56
N ILE A 213 6.88 -13.60 -1.21
CA ILE A 213 5.69 -14.21 -0.62
C ILE A 213 5.86 -15.73 -0.69
N ARG A 214 5.72 -16.38 0.46
CA ARG A 214 5.74 -17.84 0.57
C ARG A 214 4.43 -18.31 1.18
N GLY A 215 3.74 -19.21 0.50
CA GLY A 215 2.58 -19.91 1.01
C GLY A 215 2.96 -21.36 1.33
N GLU A 216 2.72 -21.81 2.55
CA GLU A 216 2.93 -23.19 2.98
C GLU A 216 1.59 -23.89 3.18
N LEU A 217 1.43 -25.08 2.61
CA LEU A 217 0.26 -25.93 2.87
C LEU A 217 0.34 -26.48 4.30
N THR A 218 -0.64 -26.14 5.14
CA THR A 218 -0.71 -26.63 6.53
C THR A 218 -1.64 -27.83 6.69
N GLY A 219 -2.36 -28.22 5.64
CA GLY A 219 -3.25 -29.37 5.60
C GLY A 219 -3.54 -29.83 4.17
N ASN A 220 -4.55 -30.69 4.01
CA ASN A 220 -5.04 -31.07 2.69
C ASN A 220 -5.78 -29.88 2.09
N VAL A 221 -5.38 -29.49 0.87
CA VAL A 221 -6.05 -28.46 0.07
C VAL A 221 -6.72 -29.16 -1.09
N GLU A 222 -8.01 -28.89 -1.28
CA GLU A 222 -8.79 -29.48 -2.36
C GLU A 222 -8.24 -29.03 -3.73
N PRO A 223 -8.28 -29.89 -4.76
CA PRO A 223 -7.97 -29.48 -6.12
C PRO A 223 -8.84 -28.29 -6.57
N GLY A 224 -8.24 -27.33 -7.27
CA GLY A 224 -8.97 -26.16 -7.76
C GLY A 224 -8.10 -24.92 -7.99
N THR A 225 -8.76 -23.83 -8.35
CA THR A 225 -8.13 -22.52 -8.55
C THR A 225 -8.41 -21.62 -7.35
N TYR A 226 -7.35 -21.08 -6.78
CA TYR A 226 -7.37 -20.16 -5.66
C TYR A 226 -6.85 -18.80 -6.09
N VAL A 227 -7.50 -17.73 -5.62
CA VAL A 227 -7.04 -16.36 -5.82
C VAL A 227 -6.48 -15.86 -4.50
N ILE A 228 -5.18 -15.56 -4.51
CA ILE A 228 -4.46 -14.97 -3.41
C ILE A 228 -4.34 -13.48 -3.69
N THR A 229 -4.89 -12.66 -2.80
CA THR A 229 -4.85 -11.20 -2.90
C THR A 229 -3.89 -10.65 -1.87
N ILE A 230 -2.89 -9.89 -2.33
CA ILE A 230 -1.98 -9.14 -1.46
C ILE A 230 -2.64 -7.80 -1.16
N LYS A 231 -2.90 -7.52 0.11
CA LYS A 231 -3.59 -6.33 0.59
C LYS A 231 -2.67 -5.46 1.42
N MET A 232 -3.03 -4.19 1.56
CA MET A 232 -2.35 -3.27 2.46
C MET A 232 -3.18 -3.03 3.70
N SER A 233 -2.48 -2.80 4.81
CA SER A 233 -3.05 -2.28 6.05
C SER A 233 -2.17 -1.15 6.58
N ASP A 234 -2.62 -0.51 7.66
CA ASP A 234 -1.76 0.42 8.37
C ASP A 234 -0.57 -0.33 9.01
N PRO A 235 0.65 0.24 8.94
CA PRO A 235 1.80 -0.28 9.67
C PRO A 235 1.58 -0.28 11.18
N ASP A 236 2.39 -1.09 11.87
CA ASP A 236 2.38 -1.13 13.32
C ASP A 236 2.76 0.24 13.90
N ILE A 237 2.14 0.61 15.02
CA ILE A 237 2.28 1.94 15.62
C ILE A 237 3.73 2.30 15.94
N GLU A 238 4.56 1.31 16.28
CA GLU A 238 6.00 1.49 16.52
C GLU A 238 6.72 1.96 15.25
N ASN A 239 6.47 1.32 14.11
CA ASN A 239 7.03 1.71 12.82
C ASN A 239 6.52 3.08 12.37
N VAL A 240 5.22 3.34 12.52
CA VAL A 240 4.62 4.65 12.20
C VAL A 240 5.30 5.76 13.01
N THR A 241 5.45 5.57 14.32
CA THR A 241 6.09 6.56 15.20
C THR A 241 7.53 6.83 14.76
N LYS A 242 8.31 5.75 14.55
CA LYS A 242 9.70 5.83 14.09
C LYS A 242 9.82 6.58 12.75
N TRP A 243 8.92 6.32 11.79
CA TRP A 243 8.97 6.94 10.48
C TRP A 243 8.57 8.40 10.51
N ILE A 244 7.51 8.77 11.24
CA ILE A 244 7.11 10.17 11.41
C ILE A 244 8.22 10.99 12.05
N GLU A 245 8.88 10.49 13.09
CA GLU A 245 9.95 11.21 13.79
C GLU A 245 11.19 11.46 12.93
N THR A 246 11.44 10.61 11.94
CA THR A 246 12.69 10.65 11.15
C THR A 246 12.50 11.10 9.71
N ARG A 247 11.27 11.12 9.19
CA ARG A 247 10.97 11.28 7.77
C ARG A 247 9.71 12.12 7.57
N GLU A 248 9.91 13.39 7.23
CA GLU A 248 8.82 14.27 6.79
C GLU A 248 9.00 14.65 5.32
N PRO A 249 7.92 14.71 4.52
CA PRO A 249 6.52 14.40 4.85
C PRO A 249 6.21 12.88 4.84
N TYR A 250 5.32 12.41 5.73
CA TYR A 250 4.95 10.99 5.86
C TYR A 250 3.46 10.74 5.58
N THR A 251 3.14 9.56 5.05
CA THR A 251 1.77 9.04 4.94
C THR A 251 1.72 7.52 5.11
N ASN A 252 0.57 7.00 5.55
CA ASN A 252 0.28 5.57 5.49
C ASN A 252 -0.18 5.19 4.07
N GLY A 253 0.39 4.14 3.50
CA GLY A 253 0.07 3.67 2.15
C GLY A 253 -1.38 3.23 1.95
N ASN A 254 -2.08 2.86 3.04
CA ASN A 254 -3.46 2.39 3.00
C ASN A 254 -4.47 3.45 2.54
N GLY A 255 -4.21 4.74 2.80
CA GLY A 255 -5.15 5.83 2.47
C GLY A 255 -5.34 6.08 0.97
N SER A 256 -4.62 5.36 0.10
CA SER A 256 -4.48 5.70 -1.32
C SER A 256 -4.84 4.57 -2.26
N PHE A 257 -5.19 3.40 -1.71
CA PHE A 257 -5.45 2.21 -2.49
C PHE A 257 -6.92 1.84 -2.37
N THR A 258 -7.70 2.22 -3.37
CA THR A 258 -9.12 1.89 -3.48
C THR A 258 -9.38 0.69 -4.39
N ASP A 259 -8.33 0.10 -4.98
CA ASP A 259 -8.51 -1.06 -5.86
C ASP A 259 -8.93 -2.29 -5.04
N PRO A 260 -10.13 -2.84 -5.26
CA PRO A 260 -10.61 -4.02 -4.55
C PRO A 260 -9.75 -5.27 -4.81
N ARG A 261 -8.91 -5.26 -5.87
CA ARG A 261 -7.96 -6.32 -6.19
C ARG A 261 -6.70 -6.30 -5.32
N GLY A 262 -6.56 -5.33 -4.41
CA GLY A 262 -5.36 -5.18 -3.59
C GLY A 262 -4.12 -4.82 -4.42
N VAL A 263 -2.95 -4.91 -3.79
CA VAL A 263 -1.65 -4.58 -4.38
C VAL A 263 -1.33 -5.49 -5.55
N ALA A 264 -1.60 -6.79 -5.41
CA ALA A 264 -1.37 -7.78 -6.45
C ALA A 264 -2.31 -8.97 -6.26
N THR A 265 -2.58 -9.68 -7.36
CA THR A 265 -3.27 -10.96 -7.32
C THR A 265 -2.35 -12.08 -7.80
N LEU A 266 -2.44 -13.23 -7.14
CA LEU A 266 -1.80 -14.47 -7.55
C LEU A 266 -2.87 -15.53 -7.73
N THR A 267 -2.89 -16.16 -8.89
CA THR A 267 -3.75 -17.31 -9.16
C THR A 267 -2.96 -18.58 -8.91
N LEU A 268 -3.39 -19.40 -7.96
CA LEU A 268 -2.80 -20.69 -7.63
C LEU A 268 -3.69 -21.81 -8.15
N ASN A 269 -3.16 -22.67 -9.02
CA ASN A 269 -3.83 -23.90 -9.44
C ASN A 269 -3.29 -25.11 -8.66
N VAL A 270 -4.18 -25.82 -7.98
CA VAL A 270 -3.90 -27.09 -7.29
C VAL A 270 -4.46 -28.21 -8.18
N PRO A 271 -3.61 -29.10 -8.74
CA PRO A 271 -4.06 -30.17 -9.61
C PRO A 271 -4.84 -31.26 -8.85
N GLU A 272 -5.62 -32.06 -9.59
CA GLU A 272 -6.29 -33.28 -9.09
C GLU A 272 -5.31 -34.37 -8.65
#